data_AF-A0A954S2U9-F1
#
_entry.id   AF-A0A954S2U9-F1
#
_cell.length_a   1.000
_cell.length_b   1.000
_cell.length_c   1.000
_cell.angle_alpha   90.00
_cell.angle_beta   90.00
_cell.angle_gamma   90.00
#
_symmetry.space_group_name_H-M   'P 1'
#
loop_
_entity.id
_entity.type
_entity.pdbx_description
1 polymer ?
#
loop_
_entity_poly.entity_id
_entity_poly.type
_entity_poly.pdbx_seq_one_letter_code
_entity_poly.pdbx_strand_id
1 'polypeptide(L)'
;MGNQAKQTRKKWRYLAEYVVFRFIVCLIDAVPTRATVRMAEILAFVVFRCLPKKLTRYQVAKENLQTAFGNRYSDQEMDSLLQKMWVHLFRLVVEIVQLPRKMRLYNCADVVQFRNRDDSVKALSCGRP
;
A
#
# COMPACT_ATOMS: atom_id res chain seq x y z
N MET A 1 -21.80 9.18 38.17
CA MET A 1 -22.46 8.77 36.91
C MET A 1 -21.84 9.33 35.61
N GLY A 2 -21.03 10.40 35.63
CA GLY A 2 -20.48 11.00 34.39
C GLY A 2 -19.38 10.22 33.67
N ASN A 3 -18.67 9.30 34.34
CA ASN A 3 -17.54 8.58 33.74
C ASN A 3 -17.97 7.39 32.85
N GLN A 4 -19.05 6.71 33.24
CA GLN A 4 -19.64 5.60 32.48
C GLN A 4 -20.17 6.06 31.11
N ALA A 5 -20.85 7.22 31.06
CA ALA A 5 -21.37 7.80 29.81
C ALA A 5 -20.26 8.28 28.84
N LYS A 6 -19.13 8.76 29.37
CA LYS A 6 -17.94 9.11 28.55
C LYS A 6 -17.29 7.85 27.97
N GLN A 7 -17.25 6.76 28.74
CA GLN A 7 -16.63 5.51 28.31
C GLN A 7 -17.49 4.77 27.27
N THR A 8 -18.82 4.80 27.40
CA THR A 8 -19.72 4.27 26.38
C THR A 8 -19.65 5.07 25.08
N ARG A 9 -19.63 6.42 25.11
CA ARG A 9 -19.41 7.22 23.89
C ARG A 9 -18.10 6.90 23.18
N LYS A 10 -17.00 6.70 23.93
CA LYS A 10 -15.71 6.30 23.36
C LYS A 10 -15.79 4.90 22.71
N LYS A 11 -16.45 3.95 23.36
CA LYS A 11 -16.67 2.59 22.80
C LYS A 11 -17.47 2.65 21.49
N TRP A 12 -18.55 3.42 21.44
CA TRP A 12 -19.34 3.60 20.21
C TRP A 12 -18.55 4.25 19.09
N ARG A 13 -17.72 5.24 19.40
CA ARG A 13 -16.81 5.84 18.41
C ARG A 13 -15.83 4.82 17.84
N TYR A 14 -15.17 4.04 18.70
CA TYR A 14 -14.24 2.99 18.24
C TYR A 14 -14.95 1.89 17.45
N LEU A 15 -16.18 1.52 17.84
CA LEU A 15 -16.97 0.55 17.10
C LEU A 15 -17.38 1.08 15.73
N ALA A 16 -17.78 2.35 15.64
CA ALA A 16 -18.07 3.01 14.36
C ALA A 16 -16.82 3.09 13.48
N GLU A 17 -15.67 3.52 14.03
CA GLU A 17 -14.38 3.54 13.32
C GLU A 17 -14.01 2.15 12.80
N TYR A 18 -14.18 1.11 13.63
CA TYR A 18 -13.92 -0.28 13.26
C TYR A 18 -14.85 -0.78 12.15
N VAL A 19 -16.15 -0.50 12.25
CA VAL A 19 -17.14 -0.87 11.23
C VAL A 19 -16.85 -0.18 9.91
N VAL A 20 -16.54 1.13 9.93
CA VAL A 20 -16.15 1.88 8.72
C VAL A 20 -14.89 1.30 8.11
N PHE A 21 -13.86 1.03 8.91
CA PHE A 21 -12.63 0.41 8.43
C PHE A 21 -12.89 -0.96 7.80
N ARG A 22 -13.65 -1.83 8.48
CA ARG A 22 -14.00 -3.16 7.96
C ARG A 22 -14.84 -3.09 6.70
N PHE A 23 -15.75 -2.13 6.61
CA PHE A 23 -16.56 -1.90 5.42
C PHE A 23 -15.68 -1.50 4.23
N ILE A 24 -14.74 -0.56 4.42
CA ILE A 24 -13.78 -0.16 3.38
C ILE A 24 -12.94 -1.36 2.91
N VAL A 25 -12.41 -2.14 3.86
CA VAL A 25 -11.61 -3.35 3.54
C VAL A 25 -12.45 -4.35 2.74
N CYS A 26 -13.71 -4.57 3.14
CA CYS A 26 -14.63 -5.46 2.43
C CYS A 26 -14.90 -4.99 1.00
N LEU A 27 -15.13 -3.69 0.81
CA LEU A 27 -15.30 -3.10 -0.52
C LEU A 27 -14.06 -3.35 -1.39
N ILE A 28 -12.86 -3.08 -0.87
CA ILE A 28 -11.61 -3.30 -1.60
C ILE A 28 -11.41 -4.77 -1.96
N ASP A 29 -11.75 -5.71 -1.07
CA ASP A 29 -11.64 -7.15 -1.33
C ASP A 29 -12.68 -7.64 -2.36
N ALA A 30 -13.81 -6.96 -2.48
CA ALA A 30 -14.83 -7.26 -3.50
C ALA A 30 -14.45 -6.77 -4.91
N VAL A 31 -13.52 -5.80 -5.05
CA VAL A 31 -13.12 -5.25 -6.35
C VAL A 31 -12.30 -6.26 -7.18
N PRO A 32 -12.65 -6.51 -8.46
CA PRO A 32 -11.84 -7.34 -9.35
C PRO A 32 -10.42 -6.79 -9.54
N THR A 33 -9.41 -7.67 -9.65
CA THR A 33 -7.98 -7.27 -9.75
C THR A 33 -7.65 -6.39 -10.95
N ARG A 34 -8.43 -6.43 -12.02
CA ARG A 34 -8.22 -5.51 -13.16
C ARG A 34 -8.67 -4.09 -12.82
N ALA A 35 -9.72 -3.96 -12.01
CA ALA A 35 -10.25 -2.67 -11.59
C ALA A 35 -9.41 -2.03 -10.48
N THR A 36 -8.71 -2.83 -9.65
CA THR A 36 -7.82 -2.29 -8.60
C THR A 36 -6.65 -1.48 -9.17
N VAL A 37 -6.11 -1.87 -10.34
CA VAL A 37 -5.06 -1.10 -11.02
C VAL A 37 -5.57 0.28 -11.43
N ARG A 38 -6.73 0.35 -12.08
CA ARG A 38 -7.36 1.62 -12.47
C ARG A 38 -7.72 2.47 -11.24
N MET A 39 -8.20 1.83 -10.18
CA MET A 39 -8.50 2.51 -8.92
C MET A 39 -7.24 3.13 -8.30
N ALA A 40 -6.11 2.42 -8.31
CA ALA A 40 -4.84 2.96 -7.84
C ALA A 40 -4.35 4.14 -8.68
N GLU A 41 -4.53 4.10 -10.01
CA GLU A 41 -4.22 5.23 -10.91
C GLU A 41 -5.09 6.46 -10.62
N ILE A 42 -6.40 6.27 -10.44
CA ILE A 42 -7.34 7.36 -10.11
C ILE A 42 -7.00 7.95 -8.75
N LEU A 43 -6.77 7.11 -7.73
CA LEU A 43 -6.41 7.57 -6.39
C LEU A 43 -5.08 8.33 -6.39
N ALA A 44 -4.07 7.81 -7.10
CA ALA A 44 -2.80 8.51 -7.26
C ALA A 44 -2.97 9.86 -7.95
N PHE A 45 -3.79 9.94 -9.00
CA PHE A 45 -4.09 11.19 -9.67
C PHE A 45 -4.79 12.19 -8.72
N VAL A 46 -5.82 11.75 -8.00
CA VAL A 46 -6.53 12.60 -7.02
C VAL A 46 -5.59 13.07 -5.93
N VAL A 47 -4.76 12.19 -5.37
CA VAL A 47 -3.80 12.55 -4.32
C VAL A 47 -2.75 13.52 -4.84
N PHE A 48 -2.20 13.27 -6.02
CA PHE A 48 -1.15 14.10 -6.56
C PHE A 48 -1.65 15.46 -7.08
N ARG A 49 -2.88 15.51 -7.64
CA ARG A 49 -3.42 16.70 -8.32
C ARG A 49 -4.40 17.51 -7.48
N CYS A 50 -5.21 16.88 -6.63
CA CYS A 50 -6.27 17.55 -5.88
C CYS A 50 -5.89 17.86 -4.44
N LEU A 51 -4.99 17.08 -3.81
CA LEU A 51 -4.57 17.37 -2.44
C LEU A 51 -3.44 18.42 -2.40
N PRO A 52 -3.42 19.29 -1.37
CA PRO A 52 -2.35 20.25 -1.19
C PRO A 52 -1.01 19.53 -0.97
N LYS A 53 0.05 20.04 -1.59
CA LYS A 53 1.42 19.47 -1.56
C LYS A 53 1.98 19.21 -0.16
N LYS A 54 1.47 19.92 0.86
CA LYS A 54 1.81 19.72 2.28
C LYS A 54 1.33 18.36 2.80
N LEU A 55 0.15 17.91 2.39
CA LEU A 55 -0.43 16.62 2.83
C LEU A 55 0.21 15.44 2.11
N THR A 56 0.59 15.62 0.84
CA THR A 56 1.27 14.58 0.05
C THR A 56 2.75 14.44 0.40
N ARG A 57 3.28 15.29 1.29
CA ARG A 57 4.71 15.36 1.66
C ARG A 57 5.60 15.42 0.41
N TYR A 58 5.15 16.15 -0.60
CA TYR A 58 5.79 16.22 -1.91
C TYR A 58 7.28 16.58 -1.82
N GLN A 59 7.62 17.54 -0.96
CA GLN A 59 8.99 18.02 -0.79
C GLN A 59 9.93 16.91 -0.30
N VAL A 60 9.51 16.17 0.72
CA VAL A 60 10.29 15.04 1.28
C VAL A 60 10.47 13.94 0.24
N ALA A 61 9.41 13.62 -0.50
CA ALA A 61 9.49 12.61 -1.55
C ALA A 61 10.43 13.03 -2.69
N LYS A 62 10.40 14.31 -3.08
CA LYS A 62 11.29 14.88 -4.09
C LYS A 62 12.75 14.83 -3.63
N GLU A 63 13.03 15.25 -2.39
CA GLU A 63 14.38 15.20 -1.80
C GLU A 63 14.93 13.77 -1.73
N ASN A 64 14.09 12.79 -1.36
CA ASN A 64 14.48 11.38 -1.34
C ASN A 64 14.84 10.87 -2.73
N LEU A 65 14.05 11.22 -3.76
CA LEU A 65 14.35 10.82 -5.13
C LEU A 65 15.59 11.52 -5.68
N GLN A 66 15.80 12.80 -5.36
CA GLN A 66 17.02 13.52 -5.71
C GLN A 66 18.25 12.91 -5.03
N THR A 67 18.13 12.48 -3.78
CA THR A 67 19.21 11.80 -3.06
C THR A 67 19.54 10.44 -3.69
N ALA A 68 18.52 9.67 -4.10
CA ALA A 68 18.70 8.35 -4.67
C ALA A 68 19.16 8.34 -6.13
N PHE A 69 18.69 9.29 -6.94
CA PHE A 69 18.91 9.33 -8.40
C PHE A 69 19.78 10.51 -8.87
N GLY A 70 20.15 11.42 -7.98
CA GLY A 70 20.93 12.62 -8.31
C GLY A 70 20.22 13.53 -9.32
N ASN A 71 21.01 14.16 -10.19
CA ASN A 71 20.53 15.07 -11.25
C ASN A 71 20.17 14.35 -12.55
N ARG A 72 19.87 13.05 -12.50
CA ARG A 72 19.59 12.24 -13.70
C ARG A 72 18.27 12.61 -14.38
N TYR A 73 17.33 13.20 -13.64
CA TYR A 73 16.00 13.53 -14.12
C TYR A 73 15.73 15.03 -14.02
N SER A 74 15.05 15.57 -15.02
CA SER A 74 14.47 16.92 -14.98
C SER A 74 13.34 17.00 -13.95
N ASP A 75 12.96 18.23 -13.56
CA ASP A 75 11.85 18.44 -12.63
C ASP A 75 10.52 17.83 -13.11
N GLN A 76 10.27 17.82 -14.41
CA GLN A 76 9.06 17.23 -14.99
C GLN A 76 9.07 15.69 -14.92
N GLU A 77 10.22 15.08 -15.18
CA GLU A 77 10.40 13.63 -15.05
C GLU A 77 10.31 13.19 -13.58
N MET A 78 10.81 14.01 -12.67
CA MET A 78 10.70 13.80 -11.23
C MET A 78 9.23 13.78 -10.78
N ASP A 79 8.41 14.70 -11.29
CA ASP A 79 6.97 14.73 -11.01
C ASP A 79 6.25 13.48 -11.55
N SER A 80 6.60 13.04 -12.76
CA SER A 80 6.08 11.78 -13.31
C SER A 80 6.47 10.58 -12.47
N LEU A 81 7.71 10.55 -11.97
CA LEU A 81 8.21 9.48 -11.11
C LEU A 81 7.49 9.46 -9.76
N LEU A 82 7.25 10.63 -9.17
CA LEU A 82 6.45 10.77 -7.95
C LEU A 82 5.03 10.27 -8.15
N GLN A 83 4.37 10.62 -9.26
CA GLN A 83 3.03 10.12 -9.56
C GLN A 83 3.03 8.59 -9.69
N LYS A 84 3.98 7.99 -10.42
CA LYS A 84 4.12 6.54 -10.55
C LYS A 84 4.37 5.85 -9.21
N MET A 85 5.18 6.44 -8.35
CA MET A 85 5.41 5.97 -6.99
C MET A 85 4.11 5.91 -6.19
N TRP A 86 3.26 6.94 -6.29
CA TRP A 86 1.93 6.92 -5.66
C TRP A 86 1.02 5.81 -6.20
N VAL A 87 1.00 5.60 -7.53
CA VAL A 87 0.25 4.48 -8.14
C VAL A 87 0.73 3.15 -7.57
N HIS A 88 2.05 2.95 -7.49
CA HIS A 88 2.63 1.73 -6.92
C HIS A 88 2.27 1.55 -5.44
N LEU A 89 2.30 2.63 -4.65
CA LEU A 89 1.94 2.57 -3.23
C LEU A 89 0.48 2.16 -3.05
N PHE A 90 -0.46 2.79 -3.76
CA PHE A 90 -1.88 2.44 -3.66
C PHE A 90 -2.15 1.01 -4.14
N ARG A 91 -1.48 0.59 -5.22
CA ARG A 91 -1.56 -0.78 -5.71
C ARG A 91 -1.08 -1.78 -4.66
N LEU A 92 0.07 -1.53 -4.03
CA LEU A 92 0.62 -2.37 -2.98
C LEU A 92 -0.36 -2.48 -1.79
N VAL A 93 -0.96 -1.38 -1.35
CA VAL A 93 -1.94 -1.41 -0.25
C VAL A 93 -3.15 -2.29 -0.59
N VAL A 94 -3.69 -2.17 -1.81
CA VAL A 94 -4.80 -3.01 -2.27
C VAL A 94 -4.36 -4.48 -2.38
N GLU A 95 -3.15 -4.75 -2.87
CA GLU A 95 -2.59 -6.09 -2.97
C GLU A 95 -2.44 -6.73 -1.58
N ILE A 96 -1.97 -6.00 -0.55
CA ILE A 96 -1.91 -6.49 0.84
C ILE A 96 -3.29 -6.89 1.34
N VAL A 97 -4.32 -6.08 1.06
CA VAL A 97 -5.69 -6.38 1.50
C VAL A 97 -6.24 -7.63 0.83
N GLN A 98 -5.99 -7.82 -0.47
CA GLN A 98 -6.48 -8.97 -1.24
C GLN A 98 -5.60 -10.23 -1.10
N LEU A 99 -4.38 -10.08 -0.57
CA LEU A 99 -3.39 -11.15 -0.44
C LEU A 99 -3.92 -12.38 0.32
N PRO A 100 -4.54 -12.24 1.51
CA PRO A 100 -4.97 -13.40 2.30
C PRO A 100 -6.02 -14.25 1.58
N ARG A 101 -6.81 -13.63 0.70
CA ARG A 101 -7.82 -14.32 -0.11
C ARG A 101 -7.21 -15.08 -1.28
N LYS A 102 -6.13 -14.56 -1.88
CA LYS A 102 -5.53 -15.09 -3.12
C LYS A 102 -4.32 -15.98 -2.89
N MET A 103 -3.53 -15.71 -1.86
CA MET A 103 -2.37 -16.50 -1.47
C MET A 103 -2.69 -17.31 -0.21
N ARG A 104 -2.88 -18.61 -0.40
CA ARG A 104 -2.96 -19.59 0.67
C ARG A 104 -1.69 -20.42 0.69
N LEU A 105 -1.35 -21.00 1.84
CA LEU A 105 -0.09 -21.72 2.04
C LEU A 105 0.16 -22.80 0.96
N TYR A 106 -0.90 -23.51 0.55
CA TYR A 106 -0.82 -24.56 -0.47
C TYR A 106 -0.63 -24.04 -1.91
N ASN A 107 -1.02 -22.79 -2.21
CA ASN A 107 -0.92 -22.18 -3.55
C ASN A 107 0.24 -21.17 -3.65
N CYS A 108 0.86 -20.85 -2.52
CA CYS A 108 1.93 -19.85 -2.45
C CYS A 108 3.12 -20.24 -3.34
N ALA A 109 3.47 -21.53 -3.36
CA ALA A 109 4.57 -22.05 -4.18
C ALA A 109 4.30 -21.98 -5.69
N ASP A 110 3.04 -22.04 -6.11
CA ASP A 110 2.65 -21.97 -7.53
C ASP A 110 2.57 -20.52 -8.03
N VAL A 111 2.23 -19.58 -7.14
CA VAL A 111 2.03 -18.16 -7.47
C VAL A 111 3.31 -17.34 -7.32
N VAL A 112 4.19 -17.70 -6.37
CA VAL A 112 5.42 -16.95 -6.08
C VAL A 112 6.61 -17.60 -6.78
N GLN A 113 7.07 -16.97 -7.86
CA GLN A 113 8.31 -17.37 -8.53
C GLN A 113 9.51 -16.64 -7.91
N PHE A 114 10.35 -17.40 -7.22
CA PHE A 114 11.62 -16.89 -6.70
C PHE A 114 12.72 -17.03 -7.75
N ARG A 115 13.35 -15.91 -8.08
CA ARG A 115 14.62 -15.94 -8.82
C ARG A 115 15.68 -16.56 -7.91
N ASN A 116 16.39 -17.59 -8.39
CA ASN A 116 17.37 -18.38 -7.63
C ASN A 116 16.78 -19.16 -6.43
N ARG A 117 15.66 -19.86 -6.65
CA ARG A 117 15.05 -20.74 -5.64
C ARG A 117 16.03 -21.76 -5.07
N ASP A 118 16.80 -22.44 -5.92
CA ASP A 118 17.68 -23.52 -5.50
C ASP A 118 18.83 -23.02 -4.62
N ASP A 119 19.44 -21.89 -4.98
CA ASP A 119 20.48 -21.25 -4.16
C ASP A 119 19.93 -20.83 -2.79
N SER A 120 18.70 -20.30 -2.76
CA SER A 120 18.03 -19.87 -1.52
C SER A 120 17.73 -21.06 -0.60
N VAL A 121 17.22 -22.16 -1.16
CA VAL A 121 16.95 -23.40 -0.41
C VAL A 121 18.25 -24.02 0.08
N LYS A 122 19.30 -24.00 -0.75
CA LYS A 122 20.63 -24.48 -0.39
C LYS A 122 21.27 -23.66 0.73
N ALA A 123 21.11 -22.33 0.70
CA ALA A 123 21.56 -21.44 1.76
C ALA A 123 20.79 -21.69 3.08
N LEU A 124 19.47 -21.83 3.03
CA LEU A 124 18.66 -22.16 4.21
C LEU A 124 19.01 -23.52 4.82
N SER A 125 19.45 -24.48 3.99
CA SER A 125 19.73 -25.86 4.40
C SER A 125 21.20 -26.11 4.79
N CYS A 126 22.12 -25.18 4.51
CA CYS A 126 23.55 -25.40 4.75
C CYS A 126 24.00 -25.07 6.18
N GLY A 127 23.06 -24.73 7.08
CA GLY A 127 23.34 -24.49 8.50
C GLY A 127 24.18 -23.24 8.77
N ARG A 128 24.35 -22.37 7.77
CA ARG A 128 25.00 -21.06 7.90
C ARG A 128 23.95 -19.97 7.64
N PRO A 129 23.78 -19.01 8.57
CA PRO A 129 22.83 -17.90 8.39
C PRO A 129 23.21 -17.01 7.19
#